data_AF-A0A2S9FQ85-F1
#
_entry.id   AF-A0A2S9FQ85-F1
#
_cell.length_a   1.000
_cell.length_b   1.000
_cell.length_c   1.000
_cell.angle_alpha   90.00
_cell.angle_beta   90.00
_cell.angle_gamma   90.00
#
_symmetry.space_group_name_H-M   'P 1'
#
loop_
_entity.id
_entity.type
_entity.pdbx_description
1 polymer ?
#
loop_
_entity_poly.entity_id
_entity_poly.type
_entity_poly.pdbx_seq_one_letter_code
_entity_poly.pdbx_strand_id
1 'polypeptide(L)'
;GAIPGSDVAVESPNQLSLNLSEAWMYSRGEGQVIAVIDTGVTPSPRLPNVEAGGDFITSGDGLTDCDGHGTLVAGLIAGQPGPDGFSGVAPASRILSIRQTSAR
;
A
#
# COMPACT_ATOMS: atom_id res chain seq x y z
N GLY A 1 0.89 6.40 -15.11
CA GLY A 1 2.06 5.92 -15.87
C GLY A 1 3.32 6.36 -15.14
N ALA A 2 4.42 5.63 -15.28
CA ALA A 2 5.69 6.01 -14.64
C ALA A 2 6.18 7.38 -15.14
N ILE A 3 6.92 8.10 -14.28
CA ILE A 3 7.51 9.40 -14.64
C ILE A 3 8.57 9.16 -15.73
N PRO A 4 8.65 9.99 -16.80
CA PRO A 4 9.66 9.83 -17.83
C PRO A 4 11.08 9.71 -17.25
N GLY A 5 11.85 8.73 -17.72
CA GLY A 5 13.19 8.43 -17.22
C GLY A 5 13.24 7.58 -15.94
N SER A 6 12.09 7.17 -15.40
CA SER A 6 12.05 6.20 -14.30
C SER A 6 12.31 4.79 -14.81
N ASP A 7 13.16 4.05 -14.10
CA ASP A 7 13.27 2.61 -14.24
C ASP A 7 12.53 1.96 -13.07
N VAL A 8 11.42 1.28 -13.37
CA VAL A 8 10.58 0.60 -12.36
C VAL A 8 11.08 -0.82 -12.08
N ALA A 9 12.01 -1.35 -12.87
CA ALA A 9 12.57 -2.67 -12.65
C ALA A 9 13.58 -2.70 -11.51
N VAL A 10 14.15 -1.54 -11.15
CA VAL A 10 15.12 -1.41 -10.05
C VAL A 10 14.46 -1.01 -8.74
N GLU A 11 15.04 -1.47 -7.63
CA GLU A 11 14.60 -1.05 -6.30
C GLU A 11 14.79 0.45 -6.12
N SER A 12 13.83 1.11 -5.45
CA SER A 12 13.95 2.54 -5.18
C SER A 12 15.08 2.83 -4.17
N PRO A 13 15.75 4.00 -4.24
CA PRO A 13 16.73 4.41 -3.23
C PRO A 13 16.17 4.38 -1.80
N ASN A 14 14.87 4.64 -1.64
CA ASN A 14 14.20 4.60 -0.34
C ASN A 14 14.16 3.17 0.21
N GLN A 15 13.83 2.17 -0.62
CA GLN A 15 13.84 0.75 -0.21
C GLN A 15 15.25 0.29 0.19
N LEU A 16 16.26 0.70 -0.59
CA LEU A 16 17.66 0.40 -0.26
C LEU A 16 18.09 1.06 1.06
N SER A 17 17.69 2.30 1.31
CA SER A 17 18.03 3.01 2.55
C SER A 17 17.44 2.37 3.81
N LEU A 18 16.32 1.68 3.68
CA LEU A 18 15.65 0.95 4.76
C LEU A 18 16.14 -0.50 4.90
N ASN A 19 16.96 -0.98 3.95
CA ASN A 19 17.49 -2.34 3.91
C ASN A 19 16.41 -3.42 4.12
N LEU A 20 15.30 -3.30 3.35
CA LEU A 20 14.14 -4.16 3.51
C LEU A 20 14.45 -5.64 3.27
N SER A 21 15.37 -5.94 2.34
CA SER A 21 15.84 -7.31 2.08
C SER A 21 16.41 -7.99 3.32
N GLU A 22 17.15 -7.25 4.16
CA GLU A 22 17.64 -7.78 5.44
C GLU A 22 16.52 -7.88 6.47
N ALA A 23 15.67 -6.86 6.59
CA ALA A 23 14.54 -6.88 7.53
C ALA A 23 13.60 -8.08 7.27
N TRP A 24 13.35 -8.41 6.01
CA TRP A 24 12.51 -9.53 5.60
C TRP A 24 13.06 -10.91 5.94
N MET A 25 14.34 -11.03 6.28
CA MET A 25 14.88 -12.28 6.84
C MET A 25 14.31 -12.57 8.24
N TYR A 26 13.80 -11.55 8.94
CA TYR A 26 13.22 -11.66 10.27
C TYR A 26 11.69 -11.65 10.26
N SER A 27 11.05 -10.78 9.46
CA SER A 27 9.59 -10.77 9.30
C SER A 27 9.15 -10.01 8.05
N ARG A 28 7.98 -10.37 7.51
CA ARG A 28 7.30 -9.62 6.44
C ARG A 28 5.93 -9.08 6.88
N GLY A 29 5.66 -9.07 8.19
CA GLY A 29 4.42 -8.56 8.78
C GLY A 29 3.30 -9.58 8.91
N GLU A 30 3.62 -10.87 8.92
CA GLU A 30 2.66 -11.96 9.06
C GLU A 30 1.72 -11.77 10.26
N GLY A 31 0.42 -11.96 10.03
CA GLY A 31 -0.62 -11.88 11.07
C GLY A 31 -1.00 -10.46 11.51
N GLN A 32 -0.25 -9.43 11.07
CA GLN A 32 -0.55 -8.04 11.44
C GLN A 32 -1.67 -7.46 10.56
N VAL A 33 -2.48 -6.60 11.19
CA VAL A 33 -3.47 -5.76 10.50
C VAL A 33 -3.05 -4.31 10.69
N ILE A 34 -2.94 -3.57 9.60
CA ILE A 34 -2.52 -2.18 9.59
C ILE A 34 -3.67 -1.33 9.06
N ALA A 35 -4.18 -0.43 9.89
CA ALA A 35 -5.22 0.51 9.48
C ALA A 35 -4.60 1.67 8.68
N VAL A 36 -5.18 1.95 7.51
CA VAL A 36 -4.86 3.12 6.68
C VAL A 36 -6.03 4.09 6.79
N ILE A 37 -5.83 5.16 7.54
CA ILE A 37 -6.81 6.25 7.71
C ILE A 37 -6.43 7.35 6.73
N ASP A 38 -7.05 7.34 5.54
CA ASP A 38 -6.61 8.16 4.39
C ASP A 38 -7.77 8.43 3.42
N THR A 39 -7.51 8.56 2.11
CA THR A 39 -8.52 8.79 1.05
C THR A 39 -9.29 7.55 0.61
N GLY A 40 -9.13 6.45 1.35
CA GLY A 40 -9.56 5.11 0.96
C GLY A 40 -8.45 4.35 0.23
N VAL A 41 -8.67 3.07 -0.05
CA VAL A 41 -7.69 2.20 -0.71
C VAL A 41 -8.39 1.39 -1.78
N THR A 42 -7.93 1.45 -3.03
CA THR A 42 -8.47 0.62 -4.10
C THR A 42 -7.76 -0.74 -4.14
N PRO A 43 -8.46 -1.87 -3.93
CA PRO A 43 -7.86 -3.20 -4.04
C PRO A 43 -7.34 -3.47 -5.46
N SER A 44 -6.25 -4.24 -5.57
CA SER A 44 -5.62 -4.57 -6.85
C SER A 44 -4.81 -5.87 -6.76
N PRO A 45 -4.29 -6.43 -7.86
CA PRO A 45 -3.37 -7.58 -7.77
C PRO A 45 -2.15 -7.33 -6.88
N ARG A 46 -1.69 -6.08 -6.75
CA ARG A 46 -0.60 -5.69 -5.85
C ARG A 46 -1.07 -5.38 -4.43
N LEU A 47 -2.38 -5.25 -4.21
CA LEU A 47 -3.00 -5.06 -2.90
C LEU A 47 -4.21 -6.00 -2.77
N PRO A 48 -4.00 -7.33 -2.70
CA PRO A 48 -5.09 -8.31 -2.67
C PRO A 48 -5.74 -8.42 -1.27
N ASN A 49 -5.03 -8.01 -0.23
CA ASN A 49 -5.40 -8.20 1.18
C ASN A 49 -5.87 -6.89 1.82
N VAL A 50 -6.88 -6.25 1.24
CA VAL A 50 -7.47 -5.01 1.75
C VAL A 50 -8.89 -5.28 2.27
N GLU A 51 -9.10 -4.98 3.54
CA GLU A 51 -10.35 -5.13 4.25
C GLU A 51 -11.05 -3.78 4.39
N ALA A 52 -12.39 -3.82 4.37
CA ALA A 52 -13.23 -2.65 4.56
C ALA A 52 -13.22 -2.18 6.02
N GLY A 53 -12.85 -0.93 6.25
CA GLY A 53 -12.87 -0.26 7.56
C GLY A 53 -13.88 0.89 7.65
N GLY A 54 -14.56 1.21 6.56
CA GLY A 54 -15.62 2.22 6.50
C GLY A 54 -15.19 3.55 5.86
N ASP A 55 -16.18 4.39 5.60
CA ASP A 55 -16.03 5.70 5.02
C ASP A 55 -16.76 6.77 5.85
N PHE A 56 -16.02 7.81 6.21
CA PHE A 56 -16.45 8.90 7.07
C PHE A 56 -16.63 10.23 6.33
N ILE A 57 -16.56 10.24 4.98
CA ILE A 57 -16.83 11.43 4.15
C ILE A 57 -18.24 11.41 3.56
N THR A 58 -18.64 10.34 2.88
CA THR A 58 -19.97 10.25 2.25
C THR A 58 -20.83 9.13 2.81
N SER A 59 -20.32 7.90 2.74
CA SER A 59 -20.91 6.60 3.13
C SER A 59 -20.32 5.55 2.18
N GLY A 60 -19.85 4.43 2.73
CA GLY A 60 -19.13 3.41 1.98
C GLY A 60 -18.28 2.52 2.89
N ASP A 61 -17.52 1.63 2.28
CA ASP A 61 -16.71 0.61 2.96
C ASP A 61 -15.21 0.99 3.07
N GLY A 62 -14.81 2.11 2.47
CA GLY A 62 -13.43 2.60 2.43
C GLY A 62 -12.58 2.00 1.29
N LEU A 63 -13.15 1.13 0.45
CA LEU A 63 -12.42 0.43 -0.62
C LEU A 63 -12.41 1.20 -1.96
N THR A 64 -12.79 2.47 -1.93
CA THR A 64 -12.76 3.37 -3.09
C THR A 64 -11.90 4.57 -2.77
N ASP A 65 -10.87 4.78 -3.58
CA ASP A 65 -9.95 5.90 -3.46
C ASP A 65 -10.03 6.79 -4.71
N CYS A 66 -10.66 7.96 -4.56
CA CYS A 66 -10.86 8.91 -5.67
C CYS A 66 -9.65 9.83 -5.89
N ASP A 67 -8.79 9.95 -4.88
CA ASP A 67 -7.60 10.82 -4.87
C ASP A 67 -6.33 10.02 -5.25
N GLY A 68 -6.30 8.73 -4.92
CA GLY A 68 -5.18 7.81 -5.16
C GLY A 68 -4.11 7.82 -4.07
N HIS A 69 -4.22 8.69 -3.06
CA HIS A 69 -3.21 8.86 -2.01
C HIS A 69 -3.18 7.65 -1.06
N GLY A 70 -4.33 7.25 -0.52
CA GLY A 70 -4.41 6.10 0.37
C GLY A 70 -4.00 4.78 -0.29
N THR A 71 -4.28 4.61 -1.58
CA THR A 71 -3.81 3.44 -2.35
C THR A 71 -2.29 3.42 -2.48
N LEU A 72 -1.65 4.57 -2.70
CA LEU A 72 -0.18 4.69 -2.74
C LEU A 72 0.44 4.39 -1.38
N VAL A 73 -0.13 4.95 -0.31
CA VAL A 73 0.29 4.68 1.08
C VAL A 73 0.15 3.19 1.42
N ALA A 74 -1.00 2.58 1.14
CA ALA A 74 -1.22 1.15 1.35
C ALA A 74 -0.24 0.29 0.54
N GLY A 75 0.11 0.72 -0.68
CA GLY A 75 1.15 0.11 -1.49
C GLY A 75 2.51 0.08 -0.79
N LEU A 76 2.96 1.22 -0.23
CA LEU A 76 4.21 1.29 0.52
C LEU A 76 4.21 0.37 1.76
N ILE A 77 3.05 0.19 2.39
CA ILE A 77 2.92 -0.67 3.57
C ILE A 77 2.91 -2.15 3.17
N ALA A 78 1.98 -2.59 2.33
CA ALA A 78 1.69 -4.02 2.11
C ALA A 78 1.60 -4.43 0.64
N GLY A 79 2.11 -3.59 -0.27
CA GLY A 79 2.18 -3.91 -1.70
C GLY A 79 2.90 -5.24 -1.93
N GLN A 80 2.27 -6.17 -2.63
CA GLN A 80 2.90 -7.44 -3.01
C GLN A 80 4.12 -7.18 -3.89
N PRO A 81 5.12 -8.06 -3.91
CA PRO A 81 6.15 -8.06 -4.96
C PRO A 81 5.56 -8.50 -6.31
N GLY A 82 6.29 -8.28 -7.41
CA GLY A 82 5.91 -8.73 -8.75
C GLY A 82 7.06 -8.55 -9.76
N PRO A 83 6.77 -8.43 -11.07
CA PRO A 83 7.82 -8.35 -12.11
C PRO A 83 8.46 -6.96 -12.22
N ASP A 84 8.77 -6.35 -11.07
CA ASP A 84 9.37 -5.02 -10.89
C ASP A 84 10.19 -4.96 -9.59
N GLY A 85 10.90 -3.87 -9.34
CA GLY A 85 11.74 -3.69 -8.15
C GLY A 85 10.97 -3.29 -6.88
N PHE A 86 9.63 -3.33 -6.92
CA PHE A 86 8.79 -2.79 -5.85
C PHE A 86 8.27 -3.90 -4.92
N SER A 87 8.29 -3.64 -3.62
CA SER A 87 7.52 -4.36 -2.62
C SER A 87 7.20 -3.40 -1.47
N GLY A 88 6.03 -3.57 -0.85
CA GLY A 88 5.71 -2.91 0.41
C GLY A 88 6.64 -3.39 1.53
N VAL A 89 6.73 -2.62 2.60
CA VAL A 89 7.56 -2.90 3.77
C VAL A 89 7.14 -4.19 4.50
N ALA A 90 5.84 -4.43 4.62
CA ALA A 90 5.22 -5.56 5.31
C ALA A 90 4.22 -6.27 4.37
N PRO A 91 4.70 -6.93 3.30
CA PRO A 91 3.82 -7.46 2.26
C PRO A 91 2.98 -8.67 2.72
N ALA A 92 3.30 -9.29 3.86
CA ALA A 92 2.50 -10.37 4.43
C ALA A 92 1.43 -9.88 5.44
N SER A 93 1.33 -8.56 5.65
CA SER A 93 0.29 -7.95 6.48
C SER A 93 -1.03 -7.79 5.72
N ARG A 94 -2.11 -7.48 6.46
CA ARG A 94 -3.42 -7.10 5.91
C ARG A 94 -3.63 -5.60 6.11
N ILE A 95 -4.27 -4.95 5.14
CA ILE A 95 -4.65 -3.54 5.23
C ILE A 95 -6.12 -3.44 5.64
N LEU A 96 -6.43 -2.58 6.60
CA LEU A 96 -7.79 -2.15 6.91
C LEU A 96 -7.97 -0.72 6.41
N SER A 97 -8.78 -0.54 5.36
CA SER A 97 -8.97 0.77 4.72
C SER A 97 -10.07 1.59 5.40
N ILE A 98 -9.72 2.74 5.96
CA ILE A 98 -10.65 3.68 6.57
C ILE A 98 -10.56 4.99 5.80
N ARG A 99 -11.61 5.34 5.05
CA ARG A 99 -11.64 6.62 4.33
C ARG A 99 -12.07 7.73 5.28
N GLN A 100 -11.19 8.69 5.52
CA GLN A 100 -11.43 9.80 6.45
C GLN A 100 -11.21 11.18 5.81
N THR A 101 -10.45 11.28 4.73
CA THR A 101 -10.22 12.53 3.98
C THR A 101 -10.55 12.34 2.51
N SER A 102 -10.90 13.42 1.82
CA SER A 102 -10.97 13.46 0.35
C SER A 102 -10.66 14.88 -0.09
N ALA A 103 -9.87 15.05 -1.15
CA ALA A 103 -9.66 16.36 -1.78
C ALA A 103 -10.62 16.59 -2.96
N ARG A 104 -11.45 15.58 -3.28
CA ARG A 104 -12.48 15.60 -4.30
C ARG A 104 -13.88 15.43 -3.73
#